data_AF-A0A962TX57-F1
#
_entry.id   AF-A0A962TX57-F1
#
_cell.length_a   1.000
_cell.length_b   1.000
_cell.length_c   1.000
_cell.angle_alpha   90.00
_cell.angle_beta   90.00
_cell.angle_gamma   90.00
#
_symmetry.space_group_name_H-M   'P 1'
#
loop_
_entity.id
_entity.type
_entity.pdbx_description
1 polymer ?
#
loop_
_entity_poly.entity_id
_entity_poly.type
_entity_poly.pdbx_seq_one_letter_code
_entity_poly.pdbx_strand_id
1 'polypeptide(L)'
;MRIEITHNETGDGEGFEARGASLFYSYDALLSSLDIHKPQKQKTSSLLYRVDMKMLPPESTPVFLANTTEKAAQIFALAYSDQNSIDICKTIHRTRLTPILSTVVTTAKLACELKNDRFTTFTDFFAQHYDINKLQIDKIQSKIAKDNFYRASIQSVHSNTASVAAADIHTLLQALSERILRDVVVFEYDGEKRKSAQTLLQISARLAAIARIIDENYTPEAKIREPITGPYKRDQG
;
A
#
# COMPACT_ATOMS: atom_id res chain seq x y z
N MET A 1 -3.30 9.93 16.01
CA MET A 1 -2.17 10.74 15.51
C MET A 1 -1.96 10.34 14.06
N ARG A 2 -2.20 11.21 13.08
CA ARG A 2 -1.91 10.89 11.67
C ARG A 2 -0.39 10.77 11.52
N ILE A 3 0.10 9.64 11.01
CA ILE A 3 1.52 9.45 10.73
C ILE A 3 1.76 10.04 9.34
N GLU A 4 2.29 11.25 9.32
CA GLU A 4 2.71 11.95 8.10
C GLU A 4 4.23 11.99 8.04
N ILE A 5 4.81 11.76 6.86
CA ILE A 5 6.23 12.00 6.64
C ILE A 5 6.54 13.47 6.88
N THR A 6 7.67 13.76 7.52
CA THR A 6 8.18 15.14 7.56
C THR A 6 8.97 15.37 6.28
N HIS A 7 8.57 16.34 5.46
CA HIS A 7 9.27 16.68 4.22
C HIS A 7 9.82 18.10 4.26
N ASN A 8 10.92 18.31 3.55
CA ASN A 8 11.49 19.61 3.25
C ASN A 8 11.64 19.71 1.73
N GLU A 9 11.09 20.77 1.15
CA GLU A 9 11.33 21.11 -0.25
C GLU A 9 12.82 21.37 -0.49
N THR A 10 13.34 20.91 -1.62
CA THR A 10 14.73 21.13 -2.03
C THR A 10 14.79 22.05 -3.24
N GLY A 11 15.49 23.18 -3.12
CA GLY A 11 15.57 24.19 -4.17
C GLY A 11 14.25 24.96 -4.36
N ASP A 12 14.12 25.65 -5.50
CA ASP A 12 12.91 26.42 -5.87
C ASP A 12 11.79 25.48 -6.40
N GLY A 13 11.45 24.43 -5.64
CA GLY A 13 10.38 23.48 -6.00
C GLY A 13 10.78 22.35 -6.95
N GLU A 14 12.08 22.04 -7.05
CA GLU A 14 12.63 21.02 -7.96
C GLU A 14 12.62 19.59 -7.39
N GLY A 15 12.16 19.42 -6.15
CA GLY A 15 12.15 18.13 -5.47
C GLY A 15 11.88 18.26 -3.97
N PHE A 16 11.81 17.13 -3.28
CA PHE A 16 11.74 17.14 -1.82
C PHE A 16 12.52 15.98 -1.21
N GLU A 17 12.93 16.15 0.04
CA GLU A 17 13.40 15.07 0.90
C GLU A 17 12.39 14.84 2.02
N ALA A 18 12.00 13.59 2.27
CA ALA A 18 11.04 13.26 3.33
C ALA A 18 11.50 12.10 4.21
N ARG A 19 11.14 12.18 5.48
CA ARG A 19 11.47 11.19 6.52
C ARG A 19 10.20 10.55 7.07
N GLY A 20 10.10 9.24 6.87
CA GLY A 20 9.15 8.39 7.56
C GLY A 20 9.74 7.77 8.82
N ALA A 21 8.97 6.89 9.46
CA ALA A 21 9.43 6.11 10.60
C ALA A 21 10.36 4.95 10.18
N SER A 22 10.21 4.48 8.94
CA SER A 22 10.86 3.28 8.41
C SER A 22 11.81 3.56 7.24
N LEU A 23 11.53 4.61 6.46
CA LEU A 23 12.20 4.89 5.20
C LEU A 23 12.54 6.39 5.06
N PHE A 24 13.53 6.66 4.20
CA PHE A 24 13.83 8.00 3.71
C PHE A 24 13.45 8.09 2.23
N TYR A 25 12.92 9.24 1.83
CA TYR A 25 12.40 9.49 0.50
C TYR A 25 13.08 10.72 -0.11
N SER A 26 13.44 10.63 -1.38
CA SER A 26 13.96 11.75 -2.16
C SER A 26 13.22 11.81 -3.48
N TYR A 27 12.57 12.93 -3.78
CA TYR A 27 11.91 13.16 -5.05
C TYR A 27 12.76 14.10 -5.91
N ASP A 28 12.95 13.72 -7.16
CA ASP A 28 13.61 14.52 -8.20
C ASP A 28 12.57 14.85 -9.28
N ALA A 29 12.24 16.13 -9.45
CA ALA A 29 11.24 16.58 -10.42
C ALA A 29 11.72 16.43 -11.87
N LEU A 30 13.01 16.68 -12.13
CA LEU A 30 13.60 16.57 -13.48
C LEU A 30 13.55 15.14 -13.98
N LEU A 31 13.88 14.19 -13.12
CA LEU A 31 13.82 12.76 -13.42
C LEU A 31 12.42 12.18 -13.26
N SER A 32 11.50 12.92 -12.62
CA SER A 32 10.18 12.44 -12.21
C SER A 32 10.27 11.11 -11.45
N SER A 33 11.18 11.03 -10.48
CA SER A 33 11.46 9.80 -9.75
C SER A 33 11.41 10.01 -8.24
N LEU A 34 10.75 9.09 -7.55
CA LEU A 34 10.79 8.99 -6.09
C LEU A 34 11.74 7.86 -5.69
N ASP A 35 12.85 8.23 -5.07
CA ASP A 35 13.84 7.31 -4.54
C ASP A 35 13.55 6.99 -3.06
N ILE A 36 13.65 5.70 -2.73
CA ILE A 36 13.42 5.16 -1.40
C ILE A 36 14.75 4.64 -0.88
N HIS A 37 15.17 5.12 0.28
CA HIS A 37 16.46 4.80 0.88
C HIS A 37 16.29 4.19 2.28
N LYS A 38 17.34 3.50 2.73
CA LYS A 38 17.43 3.05 4.12
C LYS A 38 17.59 4.28 5.04
N PRO A 39 16.84 4.38 6.14
CA PRO A 39 17.05 5.44 7.11
C PRO A 39 18.43 5.26 7.76
N GLN A 40 19.28 6.28 7.65
CA GLN A 40 20.57 6.31 8.32
C GLN A 40 20.77 7.67 9.01
N LYS A 41 21.49 7.65 10.14
CA LYS A 41 21.89 8.87 10.88
C LYS A 41 23.08 9.59 10.23
N GLN A 42 23.79 8.97 9.29
CA GLN A 42 24.99 9.50 8.63
C GLN A 42 24.81 9.67 7.12
N LYS A 43 25.76 10.41 6.52
CA LYS A 43 25.65 11.15 5.24
C LYS A 43 25.27 10.36 3.97
N THR A 44 25.26 9.02 3.99
CA THR A 44 25.10 8.20 2.77
C THR A 44 23.98 7.17 2.91
N SER A 45 22.73 7.60 2.75
CA SER A 45 21.58 6.70 2.68
C SER A 45 21.58 5.88 1.39
N SER A 46 21.82 4.57 1.50
CA SER A 46 21.81 3.67 0.35
C SER A 46 20.42 3.60 -0.30
N LEU A 47 20.35 3.83 -1.62
CA LEU A 47 19.16 3.60 -2.43
C LEU A 47 18.71 2.14 -2.29
N LEU A 48 17.42 1.94 -2.03
CA LEU A 48 16.78 0.63 -1.90
C LEU A 48 15.86 0.33 -3.07
N TYR A 49 15.13 1.35 -3.55
CA TYR A 49 14.16 1.23 -4.62
C TYR A 49 13.92 2.59 -5.28
N ARG A 50 13.69 2.61 -6.60
CA ARG A 50 13.33 3.81 -7.37
C ARG A 50 11.94 3.62 -7.97
N VAL A 51 11.08 4.62 -7.80
CA VAL A 51 9.74 4.66 -8.38
C VAL A 51 9.71 5.69 -9.49
N ASP A 52 9.36 5.26 -10.70
CA ASP A 52 9.01 6.17 -11.79
C ASP A 52 7.62 6.75 -11.53
N MET A 53 7.54 8.07 -11.36
CA MET A 53 6.30 8.80 -11.09
C MET A 53 5.42 8.93 -12.35
N LYS A 54 5.98 8.77 -13.55
CA LYS A 54 5.20 8.84 -14.80
C LYS A 54 4.21 7.68 -14.94
N MET A 55 4.40 6.62 -14.17
CA MET A 55 3.52 5.45 -14.13
C MET A 55 2.35 5.60 -13.14
N LEU A 56 2.15 6.78 -12.55
CA LEU A 56 1.11 7.04 -11.55
C LEU A 56 0.02 7.97 -12.09
N PRO A 57 -1.15 8.01 -11.42
CA PRO A 57 -2.18 8.98 -11.76
C PRO A 57 -1.64 10.41 -11.74
N PRO A 58 -2.04 11.27 -12.70
CA PRO A 58 -1.63 12.67 -12.72
C PRO A 58 -1.99 13.42 -11.42
N GLU A 59 -3.06 13.00 -10.73
CA GLU A 59 -3.47 13.62 -9.47
C GLU A 59 -2.63 13.15 -8.25
N SER A 60 -1.79 12.11 -8.41
CA SER A 60 -0.95 11.60 -7.32
C SER A 60 0.30 12.44 -7.14
N THR A 61 0.34 13.24 -6.06
CA THR A 61 1.56 13.97 -5.70
C THR A 61 2.63 13.00 -5.19
N PRO A 62 3.93 13.26 -5.44
CA PRO A 62 4.98 12.39 -4.93
C PRO A 62 5.03 12.34 -3.40
N VAL A 63 4.62 13.42 -2.71
CA VAL A 63 4.43 13.44 -1.24
C VAL A 63 3.32 12.46 -0.82
N PHE A 64 2.20 12.42 -1.53
CA PHE A 64 1.11 11.50 -1.25
C PHE A 64 1.53 10.03 -1.43
N LEU A 65 2.30 9.73 -2.49
CA LEU A 65 2.86 8.40 -2.69
C LEU A 65 3.85 8.03 -1.58
N ALA A 66 4.74 8.93 -1.18
CA ALA A 66 5.70 8.70 -0.12
C ALA A 66 4.99 8.37 1.21
N ASN A 67 3.95 9.13 1.57
CA ASN A 67 3.11 8.86 2.74
C ASN A 67 2.43 7.48 2.68
N THR A 68 1.82 7.17 1.53
CA THR A 68 1.13 5.88 1.33
C THR A 68 2.11 4.71 1.37
N THR A 69 3.31 4.89 0.82
CA THR A 69 4.40 3.90 0.84
C THR A 69 4.94 3.69 2.25
N GLU A 70 5.11 4.75 3.04
CA GLU A 70 5.56 4.65 4.44
C GLU A 70 4.54 3.86 5.26
N LYS A 71 3.25 4.19 5.12
CA LYS A 71 2.18 3.44 5.80
C LYS A 71 2.16 1.96 5.39
N ALA A 72 2.31 1.68 4.10
CA ALA A 72 2.40 0.31 3.59
C ALA A 72 3.62 -0.42 4.17
N ALA A 73 4.79 0.22 4.24
CA ALA A 73 6.00 -0.36 4.81
C ALA A 73 5.80 -0.74 6.28
N GLN A 74 5.14 0.10 7.07
CA GLN A 74 4.83 -0.17 8.47
C GLN A 74 3.85 -1.34 8.65
N ILE A 75 2.80 -1.41 7.82
CA ILE A 75 1.85 -2.54 7.84
C ILE A 75 2.57 -3.85 7.55
N PHE A 76 3.46 -3.87 6.55
CA PHE A 76 4.25 -5.05 6.23
C PHE A 76 5.26 -5.38 7.36
N ALA A 77 5.89 -4.37 7.97
CA ALA A 77 6.80 -4.58 9.08
C ALA A 77 6.09 -5.26 10.27
N LEU A 78 4.88 -4.82 10.60
CA LEU A 78 4.06 -5.43 11.65
C LEU A 78 3.68 -6.88 11.29
N ALA A 79 3.33 -7.15 10.04
CA ALA A 79 3.03 -8.50 9.59
C ALA A 79 4.25 -9.44 9.71
N TYR A 80 5.46 -8.97 9.39
CA TYR A 80 6.68 -9.78 9.46
C TYR A 80 7.30 -9.89 10.85
N SER A 81 7.07 -8.91 11.72
CA SER A 81 7.65 -8.85 13.06
C SER A 81 6.72 -9.38 14.14
N ASP A 82 5.58 -9.98 13.77
CA ASP A 82 4.53 -10.37 14.71
C ASP A 82 4.11 -9.20 15.62
N GLN A 83 3.80 -8.07 14.97
CA GLN A 83 3.35 -6.82 15.59
C GLN A 83 4.39 -6.11 16.50
N ASN A 84 5.66 -6.52 16.45
CA ASN A 84 6.69 -5.99 17.36
C ASN A 84 7.45 -4.76 16.83
N SER A 85 7.46 -4.52 15.51
CA SER A 85 8.21 -3.44 14.87
C SER A 85 7.49 -2.83 13.68
N ILE A 86 7.44 -1.51 13.63
CA ILE A 86 6.96 -0.73 12.49
C ILE A 86 8.05 -0.48 11.44
N ASP A 87 9.33 -0.71 11.77
CA ASP A 87 10.44 -0.43 10.88
C ASP A 87 10.83 -1.69 10.11
N ILE A 88 10.44 -1.73 8.83
CA ILE A 88 10.72 -2.87 7.95
C ILE A 88 12.22 -3.11 7.75
N CYS A 89 13.04 -2.06 7.86
CA CYS A 89 14.49 -2.15 7.74
C CYS A 89 15.14 -2.78 8.99
N LYS A 90 14.46 -2.77 10.15
CA LYS A 90 14.87 -3.55 11.33
C LYS A 90 14.42 -4.99 11.25
N THR A 91 13.26 -5.24 10.65
CA THR A 91 12.67 -6.58 10.58
C THR A 91 13.36 -7.45 9.52
N ILE A 92 13.79 -6.87 8.40
CA ILE A 92 14.28 -7.62 7.24
C ILE A 92 15.73 -7.26 6.86
N HIS A 93 16.54 -8.28 6.56
CA HIS A 93 17.90 -8.11 6.06
C HIS A 93 17.93 -7.43 4.68
N ARG A 94 18.95 -6.58 4.42
CA ARG A 94 19.08 -5.74 3.22
C ARG A 94 18.87 -6.52 1.90
N THR A 95 19.44 -7.72 1.78
CA THR A 95 19.35 -8.56 0.58
C THR A 95 17.93 -9.00 0.24
N ARG A 96 17.02 -9.03 1.21
CA ARG A 96 15.60 -9.38 1.04
C ARG A 96 14.70 -8.15 0.99
N LEU A 97 15.25 -6.97 1.24
CA LEU A 97 14.46 -5.74 1.39
C LEU A 97 13.94 -5.23 0.05
N THR A 98 14.72 -5.29 -1.02
CA THR A 98 14.32 -4.82 -2.36
C THR A 98 13.05 -5.50 -2.91
N PRO A 99 12.92 -6.84 -2.95
CA PRO A 99 11.69 -7.47 -3.45
C PRO A 99 10.48 -7.18 -2.55
N ILE A 100 10.68 -7.05 -1.23
CA ILE A 100 9.62 -6.65 -0.32
C ILE A 100 9.20 -5.19 -0.58
N LEU A 101 10.14 -4.29 -0.79
CA LEU A 101 9.85 -2.89 -1.12
C LEU A 101 9.13 -2.76 -2.46
N SER A 102 9.49 -3.58 -3.46
CA SER A 102 8.72 -3.63 -4.72
C SER A 102 7.25 -3.99 -4.47
N THR A 103 7.00 -4.95 -3.56
CA THR A 103 5.64 -5.34 -3.15
C THR A 103 4.94 -4.22 -2.38
N VAL A 104 5.62 -3.58 -1.42
CA VAL A 104 5.12 -2.46 -0.63
C VAL A 104 4.73 -1.30 -1.53
N VAL A 105 5.61 -0.91 -2.46
CA VAL A 105 5.36 0.16 -3.44
C VAL A 105 4.17 -0.22 -4.33
N THR A 106 4.13 -1.42 -4.89
CA THR A 106 3.00 -1.87 -5.72
C THR A 106 1.68 -1.80 -4.95
N THR A 107 1.68 -2.21 -3.68
CA THR A 107 0.49 -2.15 -2.81
C THR A 107 0.08 -0.69 -2.54
N ALA A 108 1.05 0.20 -2.31
CA ALA A 108 0.79 1.63 -2.13
C ALA A 108 0.23 2.27 -3.41
N LYS A 109 0.75 1.91 -4.59
CA LYS A 109 0.21 2.38 -5.89
C LYS A 109 -1.26 1.98 -6.05
N LEU A 110 -1.59 0.72 -5.77
CA LEU A 110 -2.98 0.24 -5.84
C LEU A 110 -3.90 0.96 -4.85
N ALA A 111 -3.41 1.29 -3.65
CA ALA A 111 -4.16 2.12 -2.71
C ALA A 111 -4.37 3.55 -3.23
N CYS A 112 -3.38 4.15 -3.92
CA CYS A 112 -3.52 5.45 -4.57
C CYS A 112 -4.57 5.43 -5.69
N GLU A 113 -4.61 4.40 -6.53
CA GLU A 113 -5.64 4.26 -7.57
C GLU A 113 -7.05 4.27 -6.95
N LEU A 114 -7.25 3.48 -5.90
CA LEU A 114 -8.53 3.39 -5.21
C LEU A 114 -8.94 4.69 -4.51
N LYS A 115 -7.99 5.41 -3.88
CA LYS A 115 -8.27 6.71 -3.25
C LYS A 115 -8.70 7.78 -4.26
N ASN A 116 -8.27 7.66 -5.52
CA ASN A 116 -8.65 8.56 -6.61
C ASN A 116 -9.84 8.01 -7.43
N ASP A 117 -10.63 7.08 -6.89
CA ASP A 117 -11.77 6.44 -7.57
C ASP A 117 -11.43 5.78 -8.93
N ARG A 118 -10.15 5.44 -9.18
CA ARG A 118 -9.68 4.79 -10.42
C ARG A 118 -9.87 3.28 -10.37
N PHE A 119 -11.12 2.84 -10.20
CA PHE A 119 -11.47 1.44 -9.97
C PHE A 119 -11.00 0.52 -11.09
N THR A 120 -11.22 0.88 -12.36
CA THR A 120 -10.84 0.03 -13.50
C THR A 120 -9.34 -0.25 -13.54
N THR A 121 -8.50 0.77 -13.35
CA THR A 121 -7.03 0.61 -13.30
C THR A 121 -6.61 -0.32 -12.16
N PHE A 122 -7.21 -0.15 -10.98
CA PHE A 122 -6.99 -1.04 -9.86
C PHE A 122 -7.44 -2.48 -10.17
N THR A 123 -8.66 -2.68 -10.66
CA THR A 123 -9.24 -4.01 -10.86
C THR A 123 -8.54 -4.80 -11.95
N ASP A 124 -8.16 -4.15 -13.05
CA ASP A 124 -7.46 -4.79 -14.17
C ASP A 124 -6.06 -5.25 -13.75
N PHE A 125 -5.31 -4.37 -13.08
CA PHE A 125 -3.99 -4.72 -12.56
C PHE A 125 -4.09 -5.84 -11.52
N PHE A 126 -5.01 -5.71 -10.56
CA PHE A 126 -5.19 -6.71 -9.51
C PHE A 126 -5.59 -8.06 -10.11
N ALA A 127 -6.44 -8.06 -11.16
CA ALA A 127 -6.87 -9.27 -11.82
C ALA A 127 -5.71 -10.01 -12.51
N GLN A 128 -4.90 -9.27 -13.25
CA GLN A 128 -3.72 -9.80 -13.93
C GLN A 128 -2.65 -10.29 -12.94
N HIS A 129 -2.45 -9.58 -11.83
CA HIS A 129 -1.36 -9.87 -10.89
C HIS A 129 -1.65 -11.08 -9.98
N TYR A 130 -2.92 -11.30 -9.63
CA TYR A 130 -3.33 -12.36 -8.70
C TYR A 130 -4.08 -13.52 -9.36
N ASP A 131 -4.03 -13.61 -10.70
CA ASP A 131 -4.65 -14.68 -11.49
C ASP A 131 -6.11 -14.91 -11.08
N ILE A 132 -6.94 -13.87 -11.20
CA ILE A 132 -8.39 -13.96 -10.99
C ILE A 132 -9.12 -13.64 -12.29
N ASN A 133 -10.25 -14.31 -12.52
CA ASN A 133 -11.05 -14.10 -13.73
C ASN A 133 -11.61 -12.67 -13.79
N LYS A 134 -12.08 -12.16 -12.66
CA LYS A 134 -12.70 -10.83 -12.60
C LYS A 134 -12.64 -10.23 -11.21
N LEU A 135 -12.34 -8.93 -11.13
CA LEU A 135 -12.63 -8.07 -9.99
C LEU A 135 -13.40 -6.87 -10.52
N GLN A 136 -14.45 -6.47 -9.81
CA GLN A 136 -15.25 -5.30 -10.16
C GLN A 136 -15.57 -4.53 -8.89
N ILE A 137 -15.43 -3.21 -8.95
CA ILE A 137 -15.82 -2.27 -7.89
C ILE A 137 -16.70 -1.20 -8.52
N ASP A 138 -17.92 -1.06 -8.03
CA ASP A 138 -18.90 -0.09 -8.49
C ASP A 138 -19.15 0.94 -7.39
N LYS A 139 -19.06 2.23 -7.75
CA LYS A 139 -19.49 3.36 -6.90
C LYS A 139 -20.92 3.73 -7.23
N ILE A 140 -21.80 3.63 -6.26
CA ILE A 140 -23.24 3.89 -6.37
C ILE A 140 -23.56 5.15 -5.57
N GLN A 141 -23.96 6.21 -6.25
CA GLN A 141 -24.36 7.45 -5.59
C GLN A 141 -25.84 7.40 -5.21
N SER A 142 -26.14 7.57 -3.92
CA SER A 142 -27.53 7.65 -3.45
C SER A 142 -28.19 8.92 -3.95
N LYS A 143 -29.33 8.79 -4.63
CA LYS A 143 -30.14 9.94 -5.06
C LYS A 143 -30.77 10.71 -3.90
N ILE A 144 -30.89 10.07 -2.72
CA ILE A 144 -31.65 10.58 -1.58
C ILE A 144 -30.73 11.19 -0.52
N ALA A 145 -29.62 10.53 -0.20
CA ALA A 145 -28.78 10.88 0.95
C ALA A 145 -27.50 11.66 0.58
N LYS A 146 -27.20 11.88 -0.71
CA LYS A 146 -25.88 12.36 -1.19
C LYS A 146 -24.67 11.48 -0.79
N ASP A 147 -24.89 10.41 -0.05
CA ASP A 147 -23.85 9.45 0.32
C ASP A 147 -23.48 8.54 -0.86
N ASN A 148 -22.20 8.19 -0.90
CA ASN A 148 -21.70 7.15 -1.79
C ASN A 148 -21.80 5.79 -1.09
N PHE A 149 -22.08 4.76 -1.87
CA PHE A 149 -22.04 3.38 -1.44
C PHE A 149 -21.26 2.57 -2.47
N TYR A 150 -20.53 1.56 -2.03
CA TYR A 150 -19.67 0.77 -2.89
C TYR A 150 -20.11 -0.68 -2.91
N ARG A 151 -20.00 -1.31 -4.08
CA ARG A 151 -20.19 -2.75 -4.26
C ARG A 151 -18.96 -3.34 -4.91
N ALA A 152 -18.51 -4.48 -4.42
CA ALA A 152 -17.44 -5.23 -5.03
C ALA A 152 -17.90 -6.65 -5.35
N SER A 153 -17.33 -7.20 -6.42
CA SER A 153 -17.42 -8.63 -6.72
C SER A 153 -16.10 -9.15 -7.24
N ILE A 154 -15.75 -10.36 -6.82
CA ILE A 154 -14.56 -11.08 -7.28
C ILE A 154 -14.98 -12.45 -7.78
N GLN A 155 -14.43 -12.86 -8.91
CA GLN A 155 -14.59 -14.18 -9.49
C GLN A 155 -13.20 -14.82 -9.62
N SER A 156 -13.00 -15.92 -8.91
CA SER A 156 -11.77 -16.72 -9.03
C SER A 156 -11.74 -17.54 -10.33
N VAL A 157 -10.58 -18.10 -10.67
CA VAL A 157 -10.38 -18.98 -11.84
C VAL A 157 -11.32 -20.19 -11.84
N HIS A 158 -11.70 -20.67 -10.66
CA HIS A 158 -12.63 -21.79 -10.47
C HIS A 158 -14.10 -21.36 -10.43
N SER A 159 -14.42 -20.16 -10.94
CA SER A 159 -15.77 -19.58 -10.99
C SER A 159 -16.44 -19.31 -9.64
N ASN A 160 -15.74 -19.49 -8.52
CA ASN A 160 -16.25 -19.04 -7.22
C ASN A 160 -16.38 -17.52 -7.22
N THR A 161 -17.55 -17.03 -6.83
CA THR A 161 -17.87 -15.62 -6.84
C THR A 161 -18.21 -15.15 -5.42
N ALA A 162 -17.54 -14.10 -4.98
CA ALA A 162 -17.88 -13.40 -3.75
C ALA A 162 -18.29 -11.97 -4.10
N SER A 163 -19.37 -11.48 -3.47
CA SER A 163 -19.79 -10.08 -3.60
C SER A 163 -20.12 -9.52 -2.23
N VAL A 164 -19.71 -8.27 -2.02
CA VAL A 164 -19.92 -7.52 -0.78
C VAL A 164 -20.25 -6.08 -1.13
N ALA A 165 -20.75 -5.36 -0.14
CA ALA A 165 -21.10 -3.97 -0.31
C ALA A 165 -20.90 -3.22 1.01
N ALA A 166 -20.46 -1.96 0.94
CA ALA A 166 -20.08 -1.16 2.11
C ALA A 166 -20.19 0.34 1.81
N ALA A 167 -20.25 1.16 2.88
CA ALA A 167 -20.37 2.61 2.78
C ALA A 167 -19.07 3.28 2.28
N ASP A 168 -17.92 2.63 2.43
CA ASP A 168 -16.63 3.16 2.03
C ASP A 168 -15.72 2.04 1.46
N ILE A 169 -14.63 2.44 0.80
CA ILE A 169 -13.73 1.53 0.10
C ILE A 169 -12.95 0.62 1.07
N HIS A 170 -12.50 1.12 2.22
CA HIS A 170 -11.66 0.29 3.10
C HIS A 170 -12.49 -0.83 3.74
N THR A 171 -13.70 -0.50 4.21
CA THR A 171 -14.69 -1.47 4.71
C THR A 171 -15.09 -2.44 3.62
N LEU A 172 -15.26 -1.98 2.37
CA LEU A 172 -15.56 -2.85 1.22
C LEU A 172 -14.48 -3.91 1.00
N LEU A 173 -13.22 -3.48 0.95
CA LEU A 173 -12.08 -4.38 0.74
C LEU A 173 -11.89 -5.36 1.91
N GLN A 174 -12.11 -4.89 3.14
CA GLN A 174 -12.06 -5.74 4.32
C GLN A 174 -13.18 -6.80 4.29
N ALA A 175 -14.42 -6.40 4.00
CA ALA A 175 -15.54 -7.33 3.87
C ALA A 175 -15.29 -8.37 2.76
N LEU A 176 -14.69 -7.95 1.64
CA LEU A 176 -14.34 -8.84 0.54
C LEU A 176 -13.25 -9.84 0.96
N SER A 177 -12.21 -9.35 1.65
CA SER A 177 -11.13 -10.16 2.22
C SER A 177 -11.65 -11.24 3.18
N GLU A 178 -12.56 -10.87 4.09
CA GLU A 178 -13.21 -11.79 5.03
C GLU A 178 -14.13 -12.79 4.34
N ARG A 179 -14.82 -12.37 3.26
CA ARG A 179 -15.64 -13.28 2.45
C ARG A 179 -14.78 -14.34 1.76
N ILE A 180 -13.65 -13.92 1.18
CA ILE A 180 -12.69 -14.85 0.55
C ILE A 180 -12.11 -15.83 1.57
N LEU A 181 -11.79 -15.40 2.79
CA LEU A 181 -11.32 -16.32 3.85
C LEU A 181 -12.34 -17.37 4.21
N ARG A 182 -13.61 -17.00 4.33
CA ARG A 182 -14.70 -17.96 4.57
C ARG A 182 -14.76 -18.99 3.46
N ASP A 183 -14.63 -18.56 2.21
CA ASP A 183 -14.60 -19.46 1.06
C ASP A 183 -13.37 -20.39 1.10
N VAL A 184 -12.18 -19.89 1.47
CA VAL A 184 -10.98 -20.73 1.68
C VAL A 184 -11.23 -21.84 2.69
N VAL A 185 -11.78 -21.51 3.87
CA VAL A 185 -12.05 -22.49 4.93
C VAL A 185 -13.01 -23.59 4.45
N VAL A 186 -13.97 -23.25 3.60
CA VAL A 186 -14.89 -24.23 2.99
C VAL A 186 -14.16 -25.13 1.97
N PHE A 187 -13.20 -24.57 1.20
CA PHE A 187 -12.46 -25.32 0.18
C PHE A 187 -11.26 -26.10 0.70
N GLU A 188 -10.69 -25.78 1.87
CA GLU A 188 -9.56 -26.54 2.45
C GLU A 188 -9.91 -28.00 2.76
N TYR A 189 -11.21 -28.32 2.92
CA TYR A 189 -11.70 -29.69 3.06
C TYR A 189 -11.69 -30.49 1.74
N ASP A 190 -11.51 -29.83 0.60
CA ASP A 190 -11.53 -30.43 -0.74
C ASP A 190 -10.11 -30.48 -1.32
N GLY A 191 -9.41 -31.59 -1.10
CA GLY A 191 -7.96 -31.75 -1.32
C GLY A 191 -7.47 -31.48 -2.75
N GLU A 192 -8.35 -31.51 -3.76
CA GLU A 192 -8.03 -31.20 -5.16
C GLU A 192 -7.82 -29.69 -5.41
N LYS A 193 -8.22 -28.81 -4.46
CA LYS A 193 -8.22 -27.34 -4.63
C LYS A 193 -7.13 -26.59 -3.86
N ARG A 194 -6.09 -27.28 -3.36
CA ARG A 194 -5.01 -26.66 -2.54
C ARG A 194 -4.36 -25.42 -3.15
N LYS A 195 -4.10 -25.40 -4.46
CA LYS A 195 -3.54 -24.22 -5.15
C LYS A 195 -4.51 -23.04 -5.14
N SER A 196 -5.80 -23.31 -5.31
CA SER A 196 -6.87 -22.30 -5.24
C SER A 196 -6.94 -21.65 -3.86
N ALA A 197 -6.86 -22.46 -2.79
CA ALA A 197 -6.85 -21.96 -1.41
C ALA A 197 -5.66 -21.01 -1.15
N GLN A 198 -4.47 -21.35 -1.63
CA GLN A 198 -3.28 -20.49 -1.51
C GLN A 198 -3.46 -19.15 -2.23
N THR A 199 -3.97 -19.16 -3.47
CA THR A 199 -4.24 -17.93 -4.23
C THR A 199 -5.28 -17.06 -3.52
N LEU A 200 -6.38 -17.66 -3.03
CA LEU A 200 -7.42 -16.94 -2.29
C LEU A 200 -6.90 -16.36 -0.96
N LEU A 201 -6.03 -17.07 -0.24
CA LEU A 201 -5.35 -16.54 0.95
C LEU A 201 -4.48 -15.33 0.61
N GLN A 202 -3.71 -15.41 -0.48
CA GLN A 202 -2.88 -14.29 -0.94
C GLN A 202 -3.73 -13.07 -1.31
N ILE A 203 -4.81 -13.27 -2.07
CA ILE A 203 -5.75 -12.21 -2.44
C ILE A 203 -6.35 -11.58 -1.18
N SER A 204 -6.85 -12.39 -0.27
CA SER A 204 -7.45 -11.92 0.99
C SER A 204 -6.46 -11.08 1.79
N ALA A 205 -5.22 -11.56 1.98
CA ALA A 205 -4.19 -10.84 2.71
C ALA A 205 -3.84 -9.49 2.03
N ARG A 206 -3.84 -9.45 0.70
CA ARG A 206 -3.55 -8.24 -0.08
C ARG A 206 -4.69 -7.24 -0.01
N LEU A 207 -5.94 -7.67 -0.15
CA LEU A 207 -7.12 -6.81 0.04
C LEU A 207 -7.15 -6.22 1.45
N ALA A 208 -6.85 -7.03 2.48
CA ALA A 208 -6.77 -6.56 3.86
C ALA A 208 -5.65 -5.53 4.07
N ALA A 209 -4.48 -5.74 3.47
CA ALA A 209 -3.38 -4.78 3.53
C ALA A 209 -3.75 -3.45 2.86
N ILE A 210 -4.35 -3.49 1.67
CA ILE A 210 -4.80 -2.30 0.94
C ILE A 210 -5.91 -1.58 1.71
N ALA A 211 -6.86 -2.30 2.30
CA ALA A 211 -7.90 -1.74 3.16
C ALA A 211 -7.30 -0.90 4.29
N ARG A 212 -6.33 -1.47 5.03
CA ARG A 212 -5.62 -0.77 6.12
C ARG A 212 -4.80 0.43 5.65
N ILE A 213 -4.22 0.38 4.45
CA ILE A 213 -3.51 1.52 3.86
C ILE A 213 -4.50 2.66 3.57
N ILE A 214 -5.66 2.34 3.00
CA ILE A 214 -6.67 3.33 2.60
C ILE A 214 -7.37 3.95 3.81
N ASP A 215 -7.68 3.16 4.83
CA ASP A 215 -8.34 3.61 6.07
C ASP A 215 -7.53 4.70 6.77
N GLU A 216 -8.03 5.93 6.76
CA GLU A 216 -7.35 7.07 7.40
C GLU A 216 -7.25 6.97 8.91
N ASN A 217 -8.13 6.19 9.55
CA ASN A 217 -8.16 5.99 10.98
C ASN A 217 -7.22 4.87 11.41
N TYR A 218 -6.88 3.96 10.49
CA TYR A 218 -5.91 2.91 10.78
C TYR A 218 -4.53 3.52 11.02
N THR A 219 -4.11 3.44 12.29
CA THR A 219 -2.77 3.79 12.73
C THR A 219 -2.09 2.52 13.21
N PRO A 220 -0.95 2.10 12.63
CA PRO A 220 -0.12 1.03 13.17
C PRO A 220 0.16 1.26 14.67
N GLU A 221 -0.40 0.45 15.57
CA GLU A 221 -0.26 0.66 17.02
C GLU A 221 1.15 0.32 17.54
N ALA A 222 1.58 1.07 18.57
CA ALA A 222 2.60 0.76 19.57
C ALA A 222 4.07 0.56 19.13
N LYS A 223 4.68 1.62 18.59
CA LYS A 223 6.01 2.18 18.93
C LYS A 223 6.36 3.16 17.81
N ILE A 224 5.62 4.27 17.77
CA ILE A 224 6.04 5.43 16.99
C ILE A 224 7.39 5.83 17.58
N ARG A 225 8.50 5.41 16.95
CA ARG A 225 9.70 6.20 17.06
C ARG A 225 9.31 7.53 16.42
N GLU A 226 9.45 8.61 17.18
CA GLU A 226 9.40 9.94 16.60
C GLU A 226 10.25 9.93 15.31
N PRO A 227 9.80 10.60 14.24
CA PRO A 227 10.64 10.83 13.08
C PRO A 227 12.01 11.29 13.58
N ILE A 228 13.11 10.82 12.98
CA ILE A 228 14.44 11.30 13.37
C ILE A 228 14.50 12.81 13.07
N THR A 229 14.21 13.62 14.09
CA THR A 229 14.29 15.07 14.07
C THR A 229 15.76 15.45 14.16
N GLY A 230 16.21 16.24 13.19
CA GLY A 230 17.58 16.73 13.14
C GLY A 230 17.83 17.41 11.80
N PRO A 231 18.36 18.65 11.78
CA PRO A 231 18.63 19.36 10.55
C PRO A 231 19.70 18.61 9.74
N TYR A 232 19.42 18.35 8.47
CA TYR A 232 20.47 18.00 7.53
C TYR A 232 21.12 19.31 7.08
N LYS A 233 22.26 19.68 7.68
CA LYS A 233 23.12 20.70 7.08
C LYS A 233 23.73 20.08 5.84
N ARG A 234 23.33 20.56 4.65
CA ARG A 234 24.15 20.41 3.45
C ARG A 234 25.46 21.16 3.75
N ASP A 235 26.57 20.44 3.88
CA ASP A 235 27.86 21.11 3.76
C ASP A 235 27.94 21.56 2.30
N GLN A 236 27.97 22.88 2.10
CA GLN A 236 28.37 23.48 0.84
C GLN A 236 29.80 22.99 0.56
N GLY A 237 29.93 22.16 -0.47
CA GLY A 237 31.19 21.76 -1.09
C GLY A 237 31.10 22.08 -2.56
#